data_AF-A0A6M2D6W6-F1
#
_entry.id   AF-A0A6M2D6W6-F1
#
_cell.length_a   1.000
_cell.length_b   1.000
_cell.length_c   1.000
_cell.angle_alpha   90.00
_cell.angle_beta   90.00
_cell.angle_gamma   90.00
#
_symmetry.space_group_name_H-M   'P 1'
#
loop_
_entity.id
_entity.type
_entity.pdbx_description
1 polymer ?
#
loop_
_entity_poly.entity_id
_entity_poly.type
_entity_poly.pdbx_seq_one_letter_code
_entity_poly.pdbx_strand_id
1 'polypeptide(L)'
;FPIGLRLEVVDKKRISSVRVARVTYCVAGRIHIAYEGLGDDGFWCHERSSLIHPIGWAQVIGHDLRASPEYAKSSLEKALLRKCEADEASWDMFPPVHTPQCELKFKEGMKLEAIDPLNLSTICVATVTKVLRNNYLMIGIDGMMAANGSDWFCYHASSPCIFPVGFCELNGIELTPPRGHKGDFRWFDYLRQTKSVAAPVALFKKDIPKHGFQEGMHAEVVDLMEPRLICVGRVTKVVGRLLRVHFDGWEDSYDQWCDCESPDLFPVGWCQMVQYPLEPPRQNGTMPDIAVGPLA
;
A
#
# COMPACT_ATOMS: atom_id res chain seq x y z
N PHE A 1 4.96 12.30 14.06
CA PHE A 1 4.62 11.34 15.15
C PHE A 1 5.78 11.24 16.16
N PRO A 2 5.56 11.26 17.49
CA PRO A 2 6.64 11.13 18.47
C PRO A 2 7.18 9.70 18.62
N ILE A 3 8.45 9.57 18.98
CA ILE A 3 9.07 8.28 19.35
C ILE A 3 8.38 7.72 20.60
N GLY A 4 8.15 6.41 20.61
CA GLY A 4 7.47 5.67 21.67
C GLY A 4 5.96 5.52 21.47
N LEU A 5 5.37 6.29 20.53
CA LEU A 5 3.94 6.26 20.26
C LEU A 5 3.50 4.88 19.77
N ARG A 6 2.45 4.33 20.38
CA ARG A 6 1.78 3.09 19.99
C ARG A 6 0.73 3.32 18.93
N LEU A 7 0.64 2.40 17.99
CA LEU A 7 -0.34 2.42 16.90
C LEU A 7 -0.64 1.00 16.39
N GLU A 8 -1.70 0.86 15.61
CA GLU A 8 -2.05 -0.39 14.93
C GLU A 8 -1.55 -0.34 13.48
N VAL A 9 -0.82 -1.36 13.05
CA VAL A 9 -0.11 -1.36 11.77
C VAL A 9 -0.25 -2.69 11.06
N VAL A 10 -0.18 -2.68 9.73
CA VAL A 10 -0.19 -3.92 8.93
C VAL A 10 0.96 -4.85 9.33
N ASP A 11 0.66 -6.14 9.50
CA ASP A 11 1.68 -7.17 9.74
C ASP A 11 2.28 -7.60 8.40
N LYS A 12 3.55 -7.24 8.13
CA LYS A 12 4.23 -7.57 6.87
C LYS A 12 4.36 -9.09 6.63
N LYS A 13 4.25 -9.91 7.68
CA LYS A 13 4.24 -11.38 7.59
C LYS A 13 2.84 -11.95 7.36
N ARG A 14 1.79 -11.14 7.55
CA ARG A 14 0.39 -11.49 7.32
C ARG A 14 -0.41 -10.22 7.06
N ILE A 15 -0.36 -9.78 5.81
CA ILE A 15 -0.91 -8.49 5.37
C ILE A 15 -2.43 -8.36 5.54
N SER A 16 -3.13 -9.48 5.77
CA SER A 16 -4.57 -9.52 6.09
C SER A 16 -4.92 -9.12 7.51
N SER A 17 -3.92 -8.78 8.33
CA SER A 17 -4.09 -8.47 9.75
C SER A 17 -3.23 -7.28 10.15
N VAL A 18 -3.69 -6.57 11.18
CA VAL A 18 -2.89 -5.54 11.84
C VAL A 18 -2.42 -6.01 13.21
N ARG A 19 -1.43 -5.33 13.77
CA ARG A 19 -0.89 -5.58 15.11
C ARG A 19 -0.39 -4.30 15.74
N VAL A 20 -0.13 -4.36 17.05
CA VAL A 20 0.41 -3.22 17.79
C VAL A 20 1.91 -3.06 17.50
N ALA A 21 2.31 -1.82 17.26
CA ALA A 21 3.70 -1.42 17.06
C ALA A 21 3.99 -0.10 17.78
N ARG A 22 5.27 0.22 17.93
CA ARG A 22 5.74 1.52 18.44
C ARG A 22 6.61 2.22 17.42
N VAL A 23 6.49 3.55 17.36
CA VAL A 23 7.43 4.39 16.63
C VAL A 23 8.78 4.34 17.35
N THR A 24 9.84 3.87 16.68
CA THR A 24 11.19 3.83 17.25
C THR A 24 12.10 4.90 16.68
N TYR A 25 11.80 5.40 15.49
CA TYR A 25 12.55 6.46 14.84
C TYR A 25 11.62 7.34 14.01
N CYS A 26 11.98 8.63 13.89
CA CYS A 26 11.23 9.60 13.10
C CYS A 26 12.20 10.59 12.46
N VAL A 27 12.12 10.75 11.13
CA VAL A 27 12.90 11.71 10.36
C VAL A 27 12.02 12.31 9.26
N ALA A 28 11.77 13.62 9.35
CA ALA A 28 11.02 14.38 8.35
C ALA A 28 9.70 13.71 7.89
N GLY A 29 8.91 13.19 8.83
CA GLY A 29 7.62 12.54 8.55
C GLY A 29 7.73 11.04 8.20
N ARG A 30 8.92 10.53 7.90
CA ARG A 30 9.18 9.09 7.81
C ARG A 30 9.38 8.52 9.20
N ILE A 31 8.72 7.42 9.49
CA ILE A 31 8.81 6.73 10.77
C ILE A 31 9.28 5.29 10.56
N HIS A 32 10.18 4.85 11.43
CA HIS A 32 10.40 3.43 11.63
C HIS A 32 9.51 2.97 12.78
N ILE A 33 8.79 1.89 12.55
CA ILE A 33 7.98 1.24 13.57
C ILE A 33 8.54 -0.15 13.88
N ALA A 34 8.44 -0.57 15.13
CA ALA A 34 8.80 -1.91 15.57
C ALA A 34 7.58 -2.60 16.20
N TYR A 35 7.35 -3.86 15.83
CA TYR A 35 6.24 -4.64 16.37
C TYR A 35 6.43 -4.91 17.86
N GLU A 36 5.37 -4.74 18.65
CA GLU A 36 5.46 -5.01 20.08
C GLU A 36 5.78 -6.50 20.33
N GLY A 37 6.79 -6.73 21.17
CA GLY A 37 7.24 -8.06 21.56
C GLY A 37 8.09 -8.81 20.54
N LEU A 38 8.49 -8.19 19.42
CA LEU A 38 9.31 -8.83 18.37
C LEU A 38 10.68 -8.16 18.13
N GLY A 39 11.18 -7.40 19.11
CA GLY A 39 12.47 -6.71 19.00
C GLY A 39 12.44 -5.66 17.90
N ASP A 40 13.45 -5.68 17.01
CA ASP A 40 13.61 -4.71 15.93
C ASP A 40 12.81 -5.06 14.66
N ASP A 41 12.01 -6.14 14.67
CA ASP A 41 11.19 -6.50 13.51
C ASP A 41 10.07 -5.47 13.30
N GLY A 42 10.11 -4.82 12.14
CA GLY A 42 9.19 -3.77 11.78
C GLY A 42 9.43 -3.25 10.35
N PHE A 43 9.03 -2.03 10.06
CA PHE A 43 9.24 -1.43 8.75
C PHE A 43 9.23 0.10 8.79
N TRP A 44 9.72 0.71 7.71
CA TRP A 44 9.65 2.15 7.48
C TRP A 44 8.39 2.51 6.71
N CYS A 45 7.75 3.62 7.05
CA CYS A 45 6.69 4.22 6.25
C CYS A 45 6.59 5.72 6.52
N HIS A 46 5.88 6.47 5.69
CA HIS A 46 5.51 7.84 6.03
C HIS A 46 4.36 7.85 7.04
N GLU A 47 4.30 8.85 7.93
CA GLU A 47 3.21 9.04 8.91
C GLU A 47 1.81 9.28 8.31
N ARG A 48 1.70 9.34 6.97
CA ARG A 48 0.43 9.44 6.22
C ARG A 48 0.12 8.15 5.45
N SER A 49 0.90 7.09 5.66
CA SER A 49 0.73 5.80 5.00
C SER A 49 -0.61 5.17 5.36
N SER A 50 -1.23 4.49 4.40
CA SER A 50 -2.42 3.68 4.63
C SER A 50 -2.15 2.39 5.42
N LEU A 51 -0.89 2.10 5.75
CA LEU A 51 -0.46 0.91 6.50
C LEU A 51 -0.51 1.09 8.03
N ILE A 52 -0.79 2.30 8.50
CA ILE A 52 -0.78 2.68 9.91
C ILE A 52 -2.12 3.28 10.32
N HIS A 53 -2.55 2.98 11.54
CA HIS A 53 -3.89 3.27 12.03
C HIS A 53 -3.90 3.64 13.53
N PRO A 54 -4.88 4.42 13.99
CA PRO A 54 -5.01 4.77 15.40
C PRO A 54 -5.39 3.57 16.26
N ILE A 55 -5.20 3.69 17.57
CA ILE A 55 -5.58 2.65 18.53
C ILE A 55 -7.09 2.39 18.46
N GLY A 56 -7.46 1.11 18.40
CA GLY A 56 -8.83 0.62 18.29
C GLY A 56 -9.41 0.64 16.88
N TRP A 57 -8.64 1.08 15.87
CA TRP A 57 -9.08 1.09 14.48
C TRP A 57 -9.55 -0.29 14.01
N ALA A 58 -8.77 -1.34 14.27
CA ALA A 58 -9.12 -2.68 13.81
C ALA A 58 -10.47 -3.15 14.33
N GLN A 59 -10.75 -2.89 15.61
CA GLN A 59 -12.01 -3.28 16.26
C GLN A 59 -13.20 -2.45 15.76
N VAL A 60 -13.01 -1.15 15.55
CA VAL A 60 -14.05 -0.27 14.98
C VAL A 60 -14.37 -0.67 13.55
N ILE A 61 -13.35 -0.94 12.72
CA ILE A 61 -13.53 -1.28 11.31
C ILE A 61 -13.99 -2.74 11.12
N GLY A 62 -13.66 -3.63 12.05
CA GLY A 62 -13.87 -5.08 11.91
C GLY A 62 -12.74 -5.77 11.14
N HIS A 63 -11.54 -5.19 11.16
CA HIS A 63 -10.32 -5.76 10.61
C HIS A 63 -9.68 -6.73 11.60
N ASP A 64 -8.97 -7.74 11.08
CA ASP A 64 -8.27 -8.71 11.93
C ASP A 64 -7.13 -8.03 12.72
N LEU A 65 -7.04 -8.35 14.01
CA LEU A 65 -6.09 -7.76 14.96
C LEU A 65 -5.33 -8.87 15.69
N ARG A 66 -4.02 -8.91 15.51
CA ARG A 66 -3.12 -9.84 16.22
C ARG A 66 -2.69 -9.22 17.55
N ALA A 67 -3.58 -9.30 18.53
CA ALA A 67 -3.33 -8.86 19.90
C ALA A 67 -4.06 -9.77 20.90
N SER A 68 -3.76 -9.60 22.19
CA SER A 68 -4.49 -10.28 23.27
C SER A 68 -5.98 -9.85 23.29
N PRO A 69 -6.93 -10.71 23.68
CA PRO A 69 -8.33 -10.35 23.86
C PRO A 69 -8.55 -9.13 24.77
N GLU A 70 -7.72 -8.97 25.79
CA GLU A 70 -7.77 -7.85 26.74
C GLU A 70 -7.46 -6.52 26.05
N TYR A 71 -6.39 -6.50 25.25
CA TYR A 71 -6.04 -5.35 24.40
C TYR A 71 -7.16 -5.07 23.39
N ALA A 72 -7.71 -6.07 22.71
CA ALA A 72 -8.79 -5.88 21.73
C ALA A 72 -10.02 -5.22 22.37
N LYS A 73 -10.42 -5.67 23.57
CA LYS A 73 -11.52 -5.05 24.33
C LYS A 73 -11.19 -3.62 24.73
N SER A 74 -10.00 -3.39 25.29
CA SER A 74 -9.58 -2.07 25.76
C SER A 74 -9.45 -1.05 24.62
N SER A 75 -8.82 -1.42 23.51
CA SER A 75 -8.63 -0.55 22.34
C SER A 75 -9.96 -0.11 21.73
N LEU A 76 -10.96 -1.00 21.64
CA LEU A 76 -12.31 -0.65 21.21
C LEU A 76 -12.97 0.38 22.15
N GLU A 77 -12.89 0.16 23.46
CA GLU A 77 -13.45 1.10 24.46
C GLU A 77 -12.80 2.48 24.34
N LYS A 78 -11.46 2.53 24.22
CA LYS A 78 -10.69 3.76 24.01
C LYS A 78 -11.12 4.51 22.75
N ALA A 79 -11.32 3.81 21.63
CA ALA A 79 -11.77 4.41 20.39
C ALA A 79 -13.19 4.98 20.49
N LEU A 80 -14.13 4.25 21.11
CA LEU A 80 -15.52 4.70 21.29
C LEU A 80 -15.63 5.90 22.25
N LEU A 81 -14.83 5.92 23.32
CA LEU A 81 -14.82 7.01 24.30
C LEU A 81 -13.91 8.18 23.90
N ARG A 82 -13.14 8.06 22.81
CA ARG A 82 -12.08 8.99 22.40
C ARG A 82 -11.09 9.28 23.55
N LYS A 83 -10.71 8.24 24.29
CA LYS A 83 -9.78 8.31 25.42
C LYS A 83 -8.54 7.47 25.10
N CYS A 84 -7.58 8.06 24.40
CA CYS A 84 -6.25 7.48 24.19
C CYS A 84 -5.29 7.97 25.27
N GLU A 85 -4.34 7.12 25.65
CA GLU A 85 -3.21 7.51 26.50
C GLU A 85 -2.24 8.44 25.74
N ALA A 86 -1.39 9.16 26.47
CA ALA A 86 -0.47 10.12 25.86
C ALA A 86 0.58 9.47 24.92
N ASP A 87 0.87 8.18 25.10
CA ASP A 87 1.75 7.40 24.25
C ASP A 87 0.97 6.56 23.21
N GLU A 88 -0.31 6.85 22.96
CA GLU A 88 -1.16 6.14 22.01
C GLU A 88 -1.61 7.07 20.87
N ALA A 89 -1.52 6.57 19.64
CA ALA A 89 -1.95 7.31 18.46
C ALA A 89 -3.48 7.44 18.43
N SER A 90 -3.97 8.66 18.59
CA SER A 90 -5.39 8.99 18.53
C SER A 90 -5.87 9.19 17.09
N TRP A 91 -7.19 9.15 16.89
CA TRP A 91 -7.80 9.22 15.56
C TRP A 91 -7.58 10.57 14.84
N ASP A 92 -7.39 11.65 15.58
CA ASP A 92 -7.11 12.99 15.06
C ASP A 92 -5.68 13.16 14.51
N MET A 93 -4.77 12.23 14.82
CA MET A 93 -3.41 12.22 14.28
C MET A 93 -3.34 11.71 12.83
N PHE A 94 -4.42 11.10 12.33
CA PHE A 94 -4.45 10.49 11.00
C PHE A 94 -5.28 11.33 10.03
N PRO A 95 -4.97 11.27 8.71
CA PRO A 95 -5.75 11.97 7.71
C PRO A 95 -7.24 11.57 7.76
N PRO A 96 -8.16 12.54 7.58
CA PRO A 96 -9.58 12.24 7.57
C PRO A 96 -9.91 11.31 6.39
N VAL A 97 -10.64 10.24 6.69
CA VAL A 97 -11.09 9.30 5.66
C VAL A 97 -12.28 9.90 4.92
N HIS A 98 -12.09 10.23 3.64
CA HIS A 98 -13.17 10.74 2.81
C HIS A 98 -14.25 9.67 2.59
N THR A 99 -15.48 9.94 3.00
CA THR A 99 -16.61 9.03 2.74
C THR A 99 -17.17 9.34 1.35
N PRO A 100 -17.07 8.41 0.37
CA PRO A 100 -17.59 8.67 -0.96
C PRO A 100 -19.09 8.97 -0.91
N GLN A 101 -19.51 10.10 -1.48
CA GLN A 101 -20.92 10.42 -1.67
C GLN A 101 -21.44 9.61 -2.87
N CYS A 102 -21.68 8.32 -2.65
CA CYS A 102 -22.29 7.42 -3.62
C CYS A 102 -23.35 6.57 -2.93
N GLU A 103 -24.54 6.45 -3.54
CA GLU A 103 -25.57 5.52 -3.06
C GLU A 103 -25.16 4.06 -3.27
N LEU A 104 -24.32 3.81 -4.28
CA LEU A 104 -23.76 2.49 -4.54
C LEU A 104 -22.71 2.16 -3.49
N LYS A 105 -22.62 0.87 -3.16
CA LYS A 105 -21.61 0.31 -2.26
C LYS A 105 -20.93 -0.87 -2.92
N PHE A 106 -19.65 -1.04 -2.61
CA PHE A 106 -18.95 -2.29 -2.88
C PHE A 106 -19.67 -3.45 -2.19
N LYS A 107 -19.63 -4.62 -2.83
CA LYS A 107 -20.19 -5.87 -2.31
C LYS A 107 -19.17 -6.97 -2.48
N GLU A 108 -19.23 -7.96 -1.59
CA GLU A 108 -18.42 -9.17 -1.70
C GLU A 108 -18.67 -9.87 -3.04
N GLY A 109 -17.58 -10.37 -3.63
CA GLY A 109 -17.60 -11.01 -4.95
C GLY A 109 -17.55 -10.06 -6.14
N MET A 110 -17.63 -8.74 -5.94
CA MET A 110 -17.37 -7.78 -7.02
C MET A 110 -15.91 -7.86 -7.47
N LYS A 111 -15.69 -7.81 -8.79
CA LYS A 111 -14.35 -7.80 -9.39
C LYS A 111 -13.91 -6.40 -9.80
N LEU A 112 -12.61 -6.16 -9.71
CA LEU A 112 -11.95 -4.89 -9.99
C LEU A 112 -10.48 -5.12 -10.38
N GLU A 113 -9.77 -4.05 -10.70
CA GLU A 113 -8.32 -4.06 -10.90
C GLU A 113 -7.63 -3.41 -9.70
N ALA A 114 -6.51 -3.95 -9.22
CA ALA A 114 -5.79 -3.39 -8.08
C ALA A 114 -4.28 -3.54 -8.23
N ILE A 115 -3.52 -2.58 -7.70
CA ILE A 115 -2.07 -2.75 -7.52
C ILE A 115 -1.85 -3.92 -6.54
N ASP A 116 -0.94 -4.83 -6.87
CA ASP A 116 -0.58 -5.92 -5.96
C ASP A 116 0.28 -5.36 -4.81
N PRO A 117 -0.18 -5.44 -3.53
CA PRO A 117 0.56 -4.94 -2.39
C PRO A 117 1.87 -5.71 -2.13
N LEU A 118 2.05 -6.88 -2.73
CA LEU A 118 3.27 -7.69 -2.66
C LEU A 118 4.15 -7.53 -3.92
N ASN A 119 3.64 -6.87 -4.97
CA ASN A 119 4.38 -6.54 -6.17
C ASN A 119 3.83 -5.27 -6.85
N LEU A 120 4.37 -4.13 -6.43
CA LEU A 120 3.86 -2.82 -6.81
C LEU A 120 4.12 -2.44 -8.28
N SER A 121 4.86 -3.26 -9.03
CA SER A 121 5.01 -3.14 -10.49
C SER A 121 3.76 -3.57 -11.27
N THR A 122 2.89 -4.36 -10.65
CA THR A 122 1.77 -5.00 -11.32
C THR A 122 0.42 -4.45 -10.88
N ILE A 123 -0.47 -4.27 -11.86
CA ILE A 123 -1.91 -4.12 -11.64
C ILE A 123 -2.56 -5.43 -12.04
N CYS A 124 -3.33 -6.02 -11.13
CA CYS A 124 -3.84 -7.38 -11.23
C CYS A 124 -5.37 -7.41 -11.24
N VAL A 125 -5.91 -8.50 -11.77
CA VAL A 125 -7.31 -8.89 -11.57
C VAL A 125 -7.54 -9.22 -10.10
N ALA A 126 -8.53 -8.58 -9.48
CA ALA A 126 -8.79 -8.71 -8.05
C ALA A 126 -10.28 -8.83 -7.72
N THR A 127 -10.57 -9.37 -6.53
CA THR A 127 -11.92 -9.57 -6.02
C THR A 127 -12.08 -8.95 -4.64
N VAL A 128 -13.20 -8.26 -4.40
CA VAL A 128 -13.62 -7.84 -3.05
C VAL A 128 -14.02 -9.08 -2.27
N THR A 129 -13.21 -9.49 -1.30
CA THR A 129 -13.41 -10.71 -0.51
C THR A 129 -14.27 -10.46 0.73
N LYS A 130 -14.16 -9.26 1.31
CA LYS A 130 -14.95 -8.84 2.48
C LYS A 130 -15.18 -7.34 2.46
N VAL A 131 -16.38 -6.91 2.83
CA VAL A 131 -16.69 -5.49 3.05
C VAL A 131 -16.69 -5.19 4.55
N LEU A 132 -15.82 -4.27 4.97
CA LEU A 132 -15.67 -3.84 6.37
C LEU A 132 -16.44 -2.54 6.63
N ARG A 133 -16.43 -2.08 7.89
CA ARG A 133 -17.06 -0.79 8.23
C ARG A 133 -16.27 0.38 7.63
N ASN A 134 -16.93 1.53 7.53
CA ASN A 134 -16.35 2.78 7.03
C ASN A 134 -15.66 2.64 5.66
N ASN A 135 -16.27 1.86 4.76
CA ASN A 135 -15.82 1.64 3.38
C ASN A 135 -14.42 1.03 3.24
N TYR A 136 -13.91 0.35 4.25
CA TYR A 136 -12.74 -0.52 4.09
C TYR A 136 -13.16 -1.84 3.44
N LEU A 137 -12.28 -2.39 2.62
CA LEU A 137 -12.49 -3.55 1.78
C LEU A 137 -11.30 -4.47 1.94
N MET A 138 -11.54 -5.75 2.21
CA MET A 138 -10.52 -6.77 1.98
C MET A 138 -10.59 -7.17 0.51
N ILE A 139 -9.46 -7.10 -0.18
CA ILE A 139 -9.32 -7.44 -1.58
C ILE A 139 -8.26 -8.53 -1.72
N GLY A 140 -8.58 -9.57 -2.49
CA GLY A 140 -7.66 -10.64 -2.85
C GLY A 140 -7.27 -10.52 -4.32
N ILE A 141 -6.00 -10.80 -4.63
CA ILE A 141 -5.52 -10.88 -6.01
C ILE A 141 -5.84 -12.26 -6.59
N ASP A 142 -6.61 -12.30 -7.67
CA ASP A 142 -7.17 -13.54 -8.19
C ASP A 142 -6.06 -14.52 -8.64
N GLY A 143 -6.22 -15.80 -8.28
CA GLY A 143 -5.24 -16.86 -8.57
C GLY A 143 -4.04 -16.90 -7.61
N MET A 144 -3.85 -15.89 -6.76
CA MET A 144 -2.83 -15.89 -5.70
C MET A 144 -3.40 -16.09 -4.29
N MET A 145 -4.72 -15.89 -4.13
CA MET A 145 -5.44 -16.01 -2.87
C MET A 145 -5.14 -17.29 -2.08
N ALA A 146 -4.65 -17.12 -0.86
CA ALA A 146 -4.52 -18.20 0.11
C ALA A 146 -5.91 -18.65 0.59
N ALA A 147 -6.08 -19.97 0.81
CA ALA A 147 -7.37 -20.54 1.24
C ALA A 147 -7.85 -20.00 2.60
N ASN A 148 -6.92 -19.57 3.45
CA ASN A 148 -7.20 -18.96 4.75
C ASN A 148 -7.35 -17.43 4.70
N GLY A 149 -7.20 -16.82 3.51
CA GLY A 149 -7.28 -15.37 3.30
C GLY A 149 -6.15 -14.55 3.89
N SER A 150 -5.01 -15.17 4.22
CA SER A 150 -3.87 -14.49 4.88
C SER A 150 -3.18 -13.43 4.03
N ASP A 151 -3.44 -13.44 2.72
CA ASP A 151 -2.89 -12.57 1.69
C ASP A 151 -3.90 -11.54 1.17
N TRP A 152 -5.11 -11.49 1.75
CA TRP A 152 -6.03 -10.40 1.46
C TRP A 152 -5.47 -9.11 2.02
N PHE A 153 -5.60 -8.03 1.27
CA PHE A 153 -5.12 -6.72 1.70
C PHE A 153 -6.27 -5.75 1.90
N CYS A 154 -6.14 -4.90 2.92
CA CYS A 154 -7.15 -3.90 3.23
C CYS A 154 -6.93 -2.64 2.41
N TYR A 155 -7.92 -2.28 1.59
CA TYR A 155 -7.99 -1.01 0.89
C TYR A 155 -9.20 -0.22 1.39
N HIS A 156 -9.05 1.09 1.52
CA HIS A 156 -10.22 1.97 1.62
C HIS A 156 -10.85 2.13 0.23
N ALA A 157 -12.17 2.28 0.13
CA ALA A 157 -12.88 2.44 -1.14
C ALA A 157 -12.43 3.66 -1.97
N SER A 158 -11.83 4.67 -1.33
CA SER A 158 -11.24 5.83 -2.01
C SER A 158 -9.76 5.64 -2.37
N SER A 159 -9.17 4.46 -2.14
CA SER A 159 -7.76 4.21 -2.36
C SER A 159 -7.37 4.49 -3.82
N PRO A 160 -6.26 5.22 -4.07
CA PRO A 160 -5.77 5.45 -5.42
C PRO A 160 -5.33 4.14 -6.11
N CYS A 161 -5.11 3.06 -5.35
CA CYS A 161 -4.56 1.78 -5.83
C CYS A 161 -5.59 0.75 -6.32
N ILE A 162 -6.88 1.09 -6.33
CA ILE A 162 -7.95 0.23 -6.87
C ILE A 162 -8.68 0.92 -8.03
N PHE A 163 -9.06 0.16 -9.06
CA PHE A 163 -9.56 0.68 -10.33
C PHE A 163 -10.75 -0.14 -10.83
N PRO A 164 -11.66 0.46 -11.62
CA PRO A 164 -12.73 -0.30 -12.25
C PRO A 164 -12.18 -1.29 -13.28
N VAL A 165 -12.94 -2.35 -13.52
CA VAL A 165 -12.68 -3.30 -14.62
C VAL A 165 -12.51 -2.55 -15.95
N GLY A 166 -11.42 -2.85 -16.66
CA GLY A 166 -11.07 -2.26 -17.95
C GLY A 166 -10.15 -1.04 -17.85
N PHE A 167 -9.75 -0.61 -16.64
CA PHE A 167 -8.85 0.52 -16.46
C PHE A 167 -7.51 0.33 -17.17
N CYS A 168 -6.88 -0.84 -17.03
CA CYS A 168 -5.62 -1.15 -17.68
C CYS A 168 -5.74 -1.11 -19.21
N GLU A 169 -6.76 -1.75 -19.77
CA GLU A 169 -7.02 -1.78 -21.22
C GLU A 169 -7.20 -0.36 -21.78
N LEU A 170 -8.04 0.46 -21.14
CA LEU A 170 -8.31 1.85 -21.55
C LEU A 170 -7.06 2.74 -21.55
N ASN A 171 -6.09 2.45 -20.70
CA ASN A 171 -4.90 3.27 -20.51
C ASN A 171 -3.62 2.64 -21.07
N GLY A 172 -3.74 1.54 -21.84
CA GLY A 172 -2.61 0.82 -22.41
C GLY A 172 -1.62 0.35 -21.34
N ILE A 173 -2.12 -0.14 -20.20
CA ILE A 173 -1.34 -0.76 -19.13
C ILE A 173 -1.53 -2.28 -19.26
N GLU A 174 -0.45 -3.03 -19.07
CA GLU A 174 -0.52 -4.48 -19.02
C GLU A 174 -1.19 -4.92 -17.72
N LEU A 175 -2.35 -5.57 -17.86
CA LEU A 175 -3.07 -6.17 -16.73
C LEU A 175 -2.50 -7.56 -16.47
N THR A 176 -2.10 -7.84 -15.23
CA THR A 176 -1.71 -9.19 -14.83
C THR A 176 -2.96 -10.07 -14.64
N PRO A 177 -3.14 -11.12 -15.46
CA PRO A 177 -4.29 -12.01 -15.34
C PRO A 177 -4.17 -12.92 -14.11
N PRO A 178 -5.26 -13.59 -13.69
CA PRO A 178 -5.20 -14.53 -12.57
C PRO A 178 -4.16 -15.62 -12.81
N ARG A 179 -3.40 -15.97 -11.78
CA ARG A 179 -2.36 -17.01 -11.89
C ARG A 179 -2.95 -18.32 -12.44
N GLY A 180 -2.31 -18.86 -13.48
CA GLY A 180 -2.76 -20.09 -14.16
C GLY A 180 -3.80 -19.86 -15.26
N HIS A 181 -4.20 -18.63 -15.53
CA HIS A 181 -4.98 -18.29 -16.72
C HIS A 181 -4.20 -18.67 -17.99
N LYS A 182 -4.91 -19.23 -18.98
CA LYS A 182 -4.31 -19.69 -20.25
C LYS A 182 -4.89 -18.88 -21.41
N GLY A 183 -4.01 -18.38 -22.27
CA GLY A 183 -4.41 -17.57 -23.43
C GLY A 183 -4.66 -16.11 -23.06
N ASP A 184 -5.27 -15.39 -24.00
CA ASP A 184 -5.53 -13.95 -23.88
C ASP A 184 -6.63 -13.67 -22.85
N PHE A 185 -6.30 -12.89 -21.83
CA PHE A 185 -7.27 -12.52 -20.81
C PHE A 185 -8.27 -11.49 -21.34
N ARG A 186 -9.56 -11.77 -21.12
CA ARG A 186 -10.67 -10.86 -21.42
C ARG A 186 -11.62 -10.78 -20.26
N TRP A 187 -11.87 -9.56 -19.78
CA TRP A 187 -12.77 -9.31 -18.65
C TRP A 187 -14.17 -9.89 -18.85
N PHE A 188 -14.74 -9.73 -20.05
CA PHE A 188 -16.06 -10.27 -20.38
C PHE A 188 -16.14 -11.79 -20.18
N ASP A 189 -15.15 -12.51 -20.71
CA ASP A 189 -15.09 -13.97 -20.60
C ASP A 189 -14.85 -14.40 -19.16
N TYR A 190 -13.94 -13.72 -18.46
CA TYR A 190 -13.64 -14.01 -17.07
C TYR A 190 -14.85 -13.83 -16.16
N LEU A 191 -15.53 -12.68 -16.23
CA LEU A 191 -16.75 -12.40 -15.46
C LEU A 191 -17.85 -13.44 -15.72
N ARG A 192 -18.02 -13.85 -16.99
CA ARG A 192 -18.98 -14.89 -17.38
C ARG A 192 -18.62 -16.25 -16.81
N GLN A 193 -17.35 -16.65 -16.87
CA GLN A 193 -16.86 -17.93 -16.35
C GLN A 193 -16.99 -18.01 -14.83
N THR A 194 -16.65 -16.94 -14.11
CA THR A 194 -16.73 -16.89 -12.64
C THR A 194 -18.11 -16.53 -12.12
N LYS A 195 -19.08 -16.23 -13.00
CA LYS A 195 -20.44 -15.78 -12.65
C LYS A 195 -20.43 -14.58 -11.69
N SER A 196 -19.45 -13.70 -11.87
CA SER A 196 -19.25 -12.53 -11.01
C SER A 196 -19.63 -11.25 -11.75
N VAL A 197 -19.73 -10.16 -10.99
CA VAL A 197 -20.01 -8.82 -11.54
C VAL A 197 -18.83 -7.89 -11.32
N ALA A 198 -18.58 -7.00 -12.27
CA ALA A 198 -17.64 -5.91 -12.08
C ALA A 198 -18.19 -4.92 -11.03
N ALA A 199 -17.30 -4.37 -10.20
CA ALA A 199 -17.63 -3.22 -9.37
C ALA A 199 -18.02 -2.03 -10.29
N PRO A 200 -19.17 -1.37 -10.09
CA PRO A 200 -19.59 -0.25 -10.92
C PRO A 200 -18.57 0.89 -10.94
N VAL A 201 -18.31 1.47 -12.12
CA VAL A 201 -17.36 2.59 -12.31
C VAL A 201 -17.66 3.78 -11.39
N ALA A 202 -18.94 4.02 -11.09
CA ALA A 202 -19.38 5.09 -10.19
C ALA A 202 -18.86 4.96 -8.74
N LEU A 203 -18.35 3.79 -8.33
CA LEU A 203 -17.69 3.58 -7.04
C LEU A 203 -16.24 4.11 -7.00
N PHE A 204 -15.62 4.40 -8.14
CA PHE A 204 -14.20 4.76 -8.26
C PHE A 204 -13.99 6.26 -8.56
N LYS A 205 -14.86 7.12 -8.03
CA LYS A 205 -14.73 8.58 -8.25
C LYS A 205 -13.47 9.11 -7.57
N LYS A 206 -12.52 9.55 -8.39
CA LYS A 206 -11.26 10.13 -7.97
C LYS A 206 -11.04 11.43 -8.72
N ASP A 207 -10.86 12.52 -7.98
CA ASP A 207 -10.44 13.77 -8.58
C ASP A 207 -8.99 13.63 -9.09
N ILE A 208 -8.75 14.16 -10.28
CA ILE A 208 -7.41 14.24 -10.89
C ILE A 208 -6.91 15.65 -10.66
N PRO A 209 -6.01 15.88 -9.68
CA PRO A 209 -5.48 17.22 -9.43
C PRO A 209 -4.58 17.65 -10.58
N LYS A 210 -4.32 18.96 -10.68
CA LYS A 210 -3.29 19.50 -11.59
C LYS A 210 -1.90 19.29 -10.99
N HIS A 211 -1.48 18.03 -10.84
CA HIS A 211 -0.27 17.63 -10.12
C HIS A 211 1.04 18.03 -10.81
N GLY A 212 1.02 18.32 -12.11
CA GLY A 212 2.18 18.87 -12.83
C GLY A 212 3.26 17.86 -13.25
N PHE A 213 3.24 16.63 -12.73
CA PHE A 213 4.11 15.54 -13.20
C PHE A 213 4.00 15.31 -14.71
N GLN A 214 5.14 15.09 -15.35
CA GLN A 214 5.28 14.71 -16.75
C GLN A 214 6.24 13.52 -16.86
N GLU A 215 6.05 12.71 -17.89
CA GLU A 215 6.97 11.63 -18.22
C GLU A 215 8.39 12.18 -18.46
N GLY A 216 9.39 11.51 -17.91
CA GLY A 216 10.80 11.94 -17.92
C GLY A 216 11.23 12.81 -16.74
N MET A 217 10.31 13.30 -15.90
CA MET A 217 10.67 14.01 -14.68
C MET A 217 11.33 13.07 -13.66
N HIS A 218 12.31 13.58 -12.92
CA HIS A 218 12.98 12.85 -11.84
C HIS A 218 12.48 13.31 -10.48
N ALA A 219 12.47 12.38 -9.54
CA ALA A 219 12.09 12.55 -8.15
C ALA A 219 12.94 11.62 -7.26
N GLU A 220 12.95 11.88 -5.96
CA GLU A 220 13.47 10.96 -4.97
C GLU A 220 12.31 10.10 -4.46
N VAL A 221 12.40 8.79 -4.60
CA VAL A 221 11.25 7.88 -4.43
C VAL A 221 11.61 6.75 -3.49
N VAL A 222 10.73 6.46 -2.54
CA VAL A 222 10.91 5.33 -1.62
C VAL A 222 10.77 4.03 -2.41
N ASP A 223 11.69 3.09 -2.20
CA ASP A 223 11.45 1.73 -2.63
C ASP A 223 10.45 1.08 -1.67
N LEU A 224 9.20 0.91 -2.09
CA LEU A 224 8.17 0.34 -1.21
C LEU A 224 8.35 -1.17 -0.96
N MET A 225 9.23 -1.86 -1.69
CA MET A 225 9.65 -3.23 -1.40
C MET A 225 10.77 -3.30 -0.36
N GLU A 226 11.57 -2.23 -0.25
CA GLU A 226 12.58 -2.03 0.80
C GLU A 226 12.47 -0.61 1.39
N PRO A 227 11.43 -0.35 2.22
CA PRO A 227 11.03 1.01 2.60
C PRO A 227 12.07 1.84 3.35
N ARG A 228 13.22 1.26 3.73
CA ARG A 228 14.34 2.05 4.27
C ARG A 228 15.07 2.87 3.19
N LEU A 229 14.96 2.48 1.92
CA LEU A 229 15.69 3.11 0.83
C LEU A 229 14.86 4.24 0.20
N ILE A 230 15.55 5.32 -0.16
CA ILE A 230 15.05 6.34 -1.07
C ILE A 230 16.01 6.35 -2.25
N CYS A 231 15.48 6.20 -3.45
CA CYS A 231 16.23 6.01 -4.67
C CYS A 231 15.98 7.16 -5.65
N VAL A 232 16.88 7.36 -6.59
CA VAL A 232 16.62 8.21 -7.75
C VAL A 232 15.59 7.51 -8.65
N GLY A 233 14.43 8.14 -8.82
CA GLY A 233 13.32 7.63 -9.62
C GLY A 233 12.93 8.58 -10.76
N ARG A 234 12.53 8.00 -11.89
CA ARG A 234 12.05 8.71 -13.08
C ARG A 234 10.62 8.32 -13.39
N VAL A 235 9.76 9.31 -13.61
CA VAL A 235 8.36 9.07 -14.02
C VAL A 235 8.36 8.55 -15.46
N THR A 236 7.95 7.30 -15.67
CA THR A 236 7.90 6.66 -16.99
C THR A 236 6.52 6.67 -17.63
N LYS A 237 5.47 6.82 -16.82
CA LYS A 237 4.09 6.90 -17.33
C LYS A 237 3.20 7.73 -16.42
N VAL A 238 2.31 8.53 -17.01
CA VAL A 238 1.31 9.32 -16.27
C VAL A 238 -0.10 8.97 -16.78
N VAL A 239 -0.95 8.44 -15.90
CA VAL A 239 -2.33 8.05 -16.21
C VAL A 239 -3.29 8.70 -15.22
N GLY A 240 -3.81 9.87 -15.60
CA GLY A 240 -4.55 10.70 -14.66
C GLY A 240 -3.68 11.01 -13.44
N ARG A 241 -4.11 10.58 -12.25
CA ARG A 241 -3.35 10.72 -10.99
C ARG A 241 -2.36 9.58 -10.70
N LEU A 242 -2.39 8.49 -11.48
CA LEU A 242 -1.51 7.34 -11.29
C LEU A 242 -0.19 7.54 -12.04
N LEU A 243 0.93 7.33 -11.35
CA LEU A 243 2.28 7.44 -11.89
C LEU A 243 2.95 6.08 -11.91
N ARG A 244 3.69 5.78 -12.99
CA ARG A 244 4.70 4.72 -13.00
C ARG A 244 6.06 5.35 -12.78
N VAL A 245 6.80 4.88 -11.80
CA VAL A 245 8.16 5.31 -11.49
C VAL A 245 9.13 4.19 -11.78
N HIS A 246 10.19 4.51 -12.51
CA HIS A 246 11.34 3.64 -12.75
C HIS A 246 12.50 4.06 -11.87
N PHE A 247 13.22 3.09 -11.31
CA PHE A 247 14.44 3.35 -10.53
C PHE A 247 15.67 3.29 -11.45
N ASP A 248 16.41 4.40 -11.54
CA ASP A 248 17.49 4.51 -12.52
C ASP A 248 18.58 3.44 -12.30
N GLY A 249 18.92 2.72 -13.37
CA GLY A 249 19.91 1.63 -13.36
C GLY A 249 19.35 0.26 -12.96
N TRP A 250 18.05 0.16 -12.70
CA TRP A 250 17.36 -1.10 -12.43
C TRP A 250 16.52 -1.54 -13.63
N GLU A 251 16.10 -2.81 -13.62
CA GLU A 251 15.21 -3.35 -14.64
C GLU A 251 13.78 -2.82 -14.45
N ASP A 252 13.00 -2.73 -15.54
CA ASP A 252 11.60 -2.26 -15.52
C ASP A 252 10.67 -3.13 -14.65
N SER A 253 11.12 -4.33 -14.24
CA SER A 253 10.45 -5.21 -13.28
C SER A 253 10.39 -4.64 -11.86
N TYR A 254 11.26 -3.67 -11.54
CA TYR A 254 11.30 -2.94 -10.27
C TYR A 254 10.49 -1.64 -10.32
N ASP A 255 9.94 -1.26 -11.47
CA ASP A 255 9.08 -0.08 -11.57
C ASP A 255 7.91 -0.18 -10.59
N GLN A 256 7.49 0.94 -10.01
CA GLN A 256 6.39 0.97 -9.05
C GLN A 256 5.28 1.90 -9.50
N TRP A 257 4.04 1.44 -9.36
CA TRP A 257 2.85 2.26 -9.50
C TRP A 257 2.58 2.99 -8.18
N CYS A 258 2.40 4.31 -8.25
CA CYS A 258 2.05 5.12 -7.10
C CYS A 258 1.13 6.27 -7.48
N ASP A 259 0.46 6.83 -6.47
CA ASP A 259 -0.38 8.00 -6.65
C ASP A 259 0.46 9.29 -6.73
N CYS A 260 0.03 10.28 -7.52
CA CYS A 260 0.72 11.56 -7.62
C CYS A 260 0.79 12.35 -6.30
N GLU A 261 -0.07 12.05 -5.33
CA GLU A 261 -0.05 12.64 -3.98
C GLU A 261 0.55 11.66 -2.94
N SER A 262 1.23 10.60 -3.41
CA SER A 262 1.89 9.62 -2.56
C SER A 262 2.85 10.33 -1.60
N PRO A 263 2.82 10.01 -0.29
CA PRO A 263 3.76 10.58 0.67
C PRO A 263 5.18 10.01 0.51
N ASP A 264 5.36 9.04 -0.39
CA ASP A 264 6.62 8.36 -0.68
C ASP A 264 7.30 8.89 -1.96
N LEU A 265 6.79 10.00 -2.52
CA LEU A 265 7.41 10.77 -3.60
C LEU A 265 7.93 12.11 -3.06
N PHE A 266 9.22 12.39 -3.28
CA PHE A 266 9.88 13.60 -2.82
C PHE A 266 10.52 14.38 -3.98
N PRO A 267 10.58 15.73 -3.88
CA PRO A 267 11.31 16.53 -4.86
C PRO A 267 12.82 16.26 -4.78
N VAL A 268 13.51 16.49 -5.89
CA VAL A 268 14.98 16.41 -5.94
C VAL A 268 15.62 17.35 -4.90
N GLY A 269 16.53 16.82 -4.11
CA GLY A 269 17.22 17.52 -3.01
C GLY A 269 16.58 17.28 -1.64
N TRP A 270 15.49 16.51 -1.54
CA TRP A 270 14.82 16.26 -0.26
C TRP A 270 15.72 15.50 0.72
N CYS A 271 16.33 14.39 0.29
CA CYS A 271 17.26 13.59 1.08
C CYS A 271 18.43 14.43 1.60
N GLN A 272 19.01 15.29 0.75
CA GLN A 272 20.07 16.21 1.15
C GLN A 272 19.58 17.19 2.23
N MET A 273 18.38 17.77 2.06
CA MET A 273 17.81 18.74 2.99
C MET A 273 17.53 18.12 4.37
N VAL A 274 17.02 16.90 4.42
CA VAL A 274 16.64 16.23 5.69
C VAL A 274 17.75 15.32 6.23
N GLN A 275 18.91 15.28 5.58
CA GLN A 275 20.04 14.42 5.90
C GLN A 275 19.70 12.92 5.91
N TYR A 276 18.87 12.49 4.95
CA TYR A 276 18.55 11.08 4.72
C TYR A 276 19.38 10.53 3.54
N PRO A 277 19.87 9.27 3.60
CA PRO A 277 20.62 8.68 2.50
C PRO A 277 19.78 8.57 1.22
N LEU A 278 20.34 9.05 0.10
CA LEU A 278 19.80 8.81 -1.24
C LEU A 278 20.63 7.71 -1.90
N GLU A 279 19.97 6.64 -2.32
CA GLU A 279 20.59 5.57 -3.09
C GLU A 279 20.90 6.06 -4.50
N PRO A 280 22.17 6.01 -4.93
CA PRO A 280 22.55 6.43 -6.27
C PRO A 280 22.01 5.45 -7.33
N PRO A 281 21.86 5.88 -8.60
CA PRO A 281 21.54 4.98 -9.69
C PRO A 281 22.51 3.81 -9.74
N ARG A 282 21.99 2.61 -10.02
CA ARG A 282 22.84 1.42 -10.13
C ARG A 282 23.73 1.56 -11.37
N GLN A 283 25.04 1.41 -11.20
CA GLN A 283 25.96 1.38 -12.33
C GLN A 283 25.86 0.04 -13.05
N ASN A 284 25.54 0.05 -14.34
CA ASN A 284 25.61 -1.13 -15.19
C ASN A 284 27.07 -1.61 -15.28
N GLY A 285 27.52 -2.54 -14.42
CA GLY A 285 28.84 -3.15 -14.61
C GLY A 285 29.53 -3.84 -13.43
N THR A 286 29.07 -3.74 -12.18
CA THR A 286 29.71 -4.49 -11.07
C THR A 286 28.77 -5.57 -10.54
N MET A 287 29.09 -6.83 -10.85
CA MET A 287 28.69 -7.92 -9.95
C MET A 287 29.21 -7.59 -8.54
N PRO A 288 28.49 -7.96 -7.47
CA PRO A 288 29.08 -7.90 -6.14
C PRO A 288 30.31 -8.78 -6.14
N ASP A 289 31.47 -8.22 -5.77
CA ASP A 289 32.66 -9.00 -5.46
C ASP A 289 32.25 -10.02 -4.39
N ILE A 290 32.17 -11.29 -4.79
CA ILE A 290 32.27 -12.41 -3.85
C ILE A 290 33.67 -12.24 -3.26
N ALA A 291 33.74 -11.70 -2.05
CA ALA A 291 34.96 -11.66 -1.26
C ALA A 291 35.44 -13.11 -1.09
N VAL A 292 36.34 -13.56 -1.98
CA VAL A 292 37.18 -14.72 -1.74
C VAL A 292 38.15 -14.28 -0.65
N GLY A 293 37.81 -14.60 0.59
CA GLY A 293 38.72 -14.45 1.71
C GLY A 293 40.04 -15.20 1.41
N PRO A 294 41.20 -14.65 1.79
CA PRO A 294 42.46 -15.32 1.55
C PRO A 294 42.50 -16.64 2.32
N LEU A 295 42.81 -17.72 1.60
CA LEU A 295 43.28 -18.96 2.18
C LEU A 295 44.60 -18.69 2.90
N ALA A 296 44.56 -18.76 4.23
CA ALA A 296 45.70 -19.04 5.09
C ALA A 296 45.21 -19.70 6.38
#